data_AF-A0A7J6QBQ0-F1
#
_entry.id   AF-A0A7J6QBQ0-F1
#
_cell.length_a   1.000
_cell.length_b   1.000
_cell.length_c   1.000
_cell.angle_alpha   90.00
_cell.angle_beta   90.00
_cell.angle_gamma   90.00
#
_symmetry.space_group_name_H-M   'P 1'
#
loop_
_entity.id
_entity.type
_entity.pdbx_description
1 polymer ?
#
loop_
_entity_poly.entity_id
_entity_poly.type
_entity_poly.pdbx_seq_one_letter_code
_entity_poly.pdbx_strand_id
1 'polypeptide(L)'
;PLELLVDSFETPNALFFVRNHFPVPPPPEKPVVRFEGVGLKEAVELTVDELKEKFPQHTVSAVIQCAGNRRSEFNRRLEGKPPVKGLNWTLGAISNATWTGPRLSEVLQYVYGDERIPEELASEGHVQFWGRDGDGQQNYGASVPAAKALSQNGDVILALEMNGEPLPVDHGWPVRVVAPGLAGARNVKWLSRVCLEREESPSFWQKSDYKFLQEHNEDGAEDADALQVMPVTSAICHPVEGATVSLDEQNEFVCKGYAYSGGGRRVKAVDVSVDGGRNWSPAMMEENPERKGDFGRAWSWVLWSAVVSIPPGGPESSLID
;
A
#
# COMPACT_ATOMS: atom_id res chain seq x y z
N PRO A 1 -15.62 -6.49 -2.83
CA PRO A 1 -16.13 -7.72 -2.16
C PRO A 1 -14.99 -8.72 -2.00
N LEU A 2 -14.98 -9.53 -0.94
CA LEU A 2 -13.87 -10.46 -0.70
C LEU A 2 -13.73 -11.52 -1.80
N GLU A 3 -14.85 -12.02 -2.30
CA GLU A 3 -14.90 -13.03 -3.36
C GLU A 3 -14.24 -12.55 -4.67
N LEU A 4 -14.34 -11.24 -4.96
CA LEU A 4 -13.76 -10.65 -6.17
C LEU A 4 -12.31 -10.18 -5.98
N LEU A 5 -11.79 -10.19 -4.74
CA LEU A 5 -10.52 -9.55 -4.41
C LEU A 5 -9.33 -10.20 -5.11
N VAL A 6 -9.41 -11.51 -5.33
CA VAL A 6 -8.35 -12.35 -5.90
C VAL A 6 -8.74 -12.98 -7.24
N ASP A 7 -9.81 -12.47 -7.87
CA ASP A 7 -10.24 -12.93 -9.20
C ASP A 7 -9.29 -12.46 -10.31
N SER A 8 -8.51 -11.41 -10.05
CA SER A 8 -7.53 -10.88 -10.98
C SER A 8 -6.27 -10.41 -10.25
N PHE A 9 -5.12 -10.60 -10.90
CA PHE A 9 -3.84 -10.17 -10.34
C PHE A 9 -3.77 -8.65 -10.19
N GLU A 10 -4.20 -7.89 -11.19
CA GLU A 10 -4.51 -6.47 -11.08
C GLU A 10 -5.97 -6.30 -10.67
N THR A 11 -6.19 -5.66 -9.53
CA THR A 11 -7.52 -5.27 -9.10
C THR A 11 -8.08 -4.21 -10.07
N PRO A 12 -9.27 -4.41 -10.67
CA PRO A 12 -9.88 -3.42 -11.54
C PRO A 12 -10.07 -2.09 -10.81
N ASN A 13 -9.92 -0.96 -11.52
CA ASN A 13 -10.01 0.38 -10.95
C ASN A 13 -11.30 0.60 -10.14
N ALA A 14 -12.43 0.07 -10.61
CA ALA A 14 -13.73 0.17 -9.94
C ALA A 14 -13.86 -0.67 -8.65
N LEU A 15 -12.95 -1.62 -8.43
CA LEU A 15 -12.94 -2.52 -7.26
C LEU A 15 -11.76 -2.23 -6.31
N PHE A 16 -10.80 -1.40 -6.73
CA PHE A 16 -9.65 -1.04 -5.90
C PHE A 16 -10.12 -0.32 -4.63
N PHE A 17 -9.65 -0.75 -3.47
CA PHE A 17 -10.17 -0.21 -2.21
C PHE A 17 -9.92 1.31 -2.08
N VAL A 18 -10.89 2.03 -1.52
CA VAL A 18 -10.82 3.48 -1.31
C VAL A 18 -10.75 3.79 0.17
N ARG A 19 -9.73 4.56 0.57
CA ARG A 19 -9.65 5.21 1.88
C ARG A 19 -9.40 6.71 1.66
N ASN A 20 -10.36 7.54 2.05
CA ASN A 20 -10.27 9.00 2.04
C ASN A 20 -10.40 9.50 3.49
N HIS A 21 -9.47 10.32 3.99
CA HIS A 21 -9.59 10.96 5.31
C HIS A 21 -10.51 12.17 5.26
N PHE A 22 -10.43 12.89 4.14
CA PHE A 22 -11.19 14.10 3.85
C PHE A 22 -12.08 13.89 2.62
N PRO A 23 -12.98 14.84 2.33
CA PRO A 23 -13.64 14.90 1.04
C PRO A 23 -12.63 14.90 -0.11
N VAL A 24 -13.01 14.25 -1.21
CA VAL A 24 -12.24 14.30 -2.45
C VAL A 24 -12.17 15.77 -2.90
N PRO A 25 -10.96 16.32 -3.12
CA PRO A 25 -10.82 17.72 -3.49
C PRO A 25 -11.36 17.92 -4.90
N PRO A 26 -11.94 19.10 -5.21
CA PRO A 26 -12.40 19.39 -6.56
C PRO A 26 -11.23 19.32 -7.56
N PRO A 27 -11.49 19.07 -8.85
CA PRO A 27 -10.47 19.20 -9.89
C PRO A 27 -9.69 20.52 -9.77
N PRO A 28 -8.34 20.51 -9.85
CA PRO A 28 -7.59 21.75 -9.77
C PRO A 28 -7.82 22.58 -11.04
N GLU A 29 -7.93 23.90 -10.91
CA GLU A 29 -7.93 24.79 -12.08
C GLU A 29 -6.62 24.68 -12.88
N LYS A 30 -5.50 24.49 -12.17
CA LYS A 30 -4.18 24.21 -12.74
C LYS A 30 -3.55 23.02 -12.01
N PRO A 31 -3.33 21.87 -12.68
CA PRO A 31 -2.75 20.70 -12.05
C PRO A 31 -1.24 20.88 -11.91
N VAL A 32 -0.77 21.41 -10.78
CA VAL A 32 0.65 21.65 -10.48
C VAL A 32 1.09 20.91 -9.23
N VAL A 33 2.35 20.47 -9.22
CA VAL A 33 3.05 19.98 -8.04
C VAL A 33 4.19 20.95 -7.72
N ARG A 34 4.19 21.45 -6.49
CA ARG A 34 5.23 22.34 -5.96
C ARG A 34 6.32 21.53 -5.28
N PHE A 35 7.57 21.76 -5.65
CA PHE A 35 8.75 21.15 -5.06
C PHE A 35 9.51 22.20 -4.26
N GLU A 36 9.83 21.88 -3.01
CA GLU A 36 10.57 22.75 -2.09
C GLU A 36 11.44 21.91 -1.14
N GLY A 37 12.15 22.57 -0.23
CA GLY A 37 12.89 21.90 0.84
C GLY A 37 14.36 22.30 0.92
N VAL A 38 15.08 21.61 1.79
CA VAL A 38 16.48 21.89 2.11
C VAL A 38 17.36 21.76 0.87
N GLY A 39 18.20 22.77 0.65
CA GLY A 39 19.15 22.81 -0.46
C GLY A 39 18.60 23.41 -1.75
N LEU A 40 17.30 23.70 -1.84
CA LEU A 40 16.70 24.38 -2.99
C LEU A 40 16.56 25.88 -2.69
N LYS A 41 17.10 26.75 -3.56
CA LYS A 41 17.01 28.23 -3.36
C LYS A 41 15.57 28.76 -3.41
N GLU A 42 14.79 28.28 -4.35
CA GLU A 42 13.40 28.72 -4.58
C GLU A 42 12.54 27.51 -4.95
N ALA A 43 11.27 27.53 -4.56
CA ALA A 43 10.36 26.46 -4.92
C ALA A 43 10.18 26.38 -6.45
N VAL A 44 10.14 25.16 -6.97
CA VAL A 44 9.91 24.86 -8.39
C VAL A 44 8.53 24.27 -8.54
N GLU A 45 7.73 24.78 -9.46
CA GLU A 45 6.42 24.23 -9.78
C GLU A 45 6.48 23.54 -11.14
N LEU A 46 5.99 22.30 -11.19
CA LEU A 46 5.82 21.55 -12.43
C LEU A 46 4.34 21.25 -12.63
N THR A 47 3.84 21.54 -13.82
CA THR A 47 2.50 21.09 -14.22
C THR A 47 2.49 19.56 -14.40
N VAL A 48 1.32 18.94 -14.30
CA VAL A 48 1.17 17.51 -14.60
C VAL A 48 1.54 17.18 -16.05
N ASP A 49 1.28 18.09 -16.99
CA ASP A 49 1.71 17.93 -18.38
C ASP A 49 3.23 17.94 -18.49
N GLU A 50 3.93 18.83 -17.77
CA GLU A 50 5.40 18.81 -17.72
C GLU A 50 5.95 17.55 -17.07
N LEU A 51 5.30 17.02 -16.01
CA LEU A 51 5.65 15.74 -15.42
C LEU A 51 5.52 14.58 -16.43
N LYS A 52 4.54 14.65 -17.33
CA LYS A 52 4.30 13.66 -18.39
C LYS A 52 5.28 13.78 -19.55
N GLU A 53 5.58 15.01 -19.98
CA GLU A 53 6.33 15.27 -21.21
C GLU A 53 7.85 15.36 -21.01
N LYS A 54 8.32 15.89 -19.88
CA LYS A 54 9.75 16.13 -19.64
C LYS A 54 10.51 14.90 -19.15
N PHE A 55 9.80 13.90 -18.61
CA PHE A 55 10.40 12.80 -17.87
C PHE A 55 10.03 11.44 -18.49
N PRO A 56 10.95 10.45 -18.46
CA PRO A 56 10.60 9.08 -18.80
C PRO A 56 9.47 8.56 -17.91
N GLN A 57 8.48 7.91 -18.52
CA GLN A 57 7.37 7.31 -17.79
C GLN A 57 7.72 5.87 -17.44
N HIS A 58 7.56 5.51 -16.17
CA HIS A 58 7.88 4.17 -15.66
C HIS A 58 6.63 3.51 -15.12
N THR A 59 6.41 2.25 -15.50
CA THR A 59 5.29 1.44 -15.00
C THR A 59 5.77 0.51 -13.90
N VAL A 60 5.12 0.55 -12.74
CA VAL A 60 5.41 -0.30 -11.58
C VAL A 60 4.15 -1.05 -11.16
N SER A 61 4.23 -2.38 -11.03
CA SER A 61 3.16 -3.19 -10.44
C SER A 61 3.33 -3.23 -8.93
N ALA A 62 2.41 -2.63 -8.18
CA ALA A 62 2.53 -2.52 -6.72
C ALA A 62 1.19 -2.64 -5.99
N VAL A 63 1.26 -3.34 -4.86
CA VAL A 63 0.20 -3.36 -3.86
C VAL A 63 0.17 -2.06 -3.08
N ILE A 64 -1.03 -1.57 -2.82
CA ILE A 64 -1.28 -0.63 -1.74
C ILE A 64 -2.09 -1.37 -0.67
N GLN A 65 -1.59 -1.39 0.56
CA GLN A 65 -2.29 -1.97 1.71
C GLN A 65 -2.52 -0.90 2.77
N CYS A 66 -3.75 -0.78 3.27
CA CYS A 66 -4.04 0.07 4.42
C CYS A 66 -3.45 -0.55 5.70
N ALA A 67 -2.87 0.28 6.57
CA ALA A 67 -2.41 -0.17 7.90
C ALA A 67 -3.55 -0.77 8.73
N GLY A 68 -4.79 -0.34 8.51
CA GLY A 68 -5.97 -0.86 9.19
C GLY A 68 -6.56 -2.14 8.60
N ASN A 69 -5.94 -2.76 7.58
CA ASN A 69 -6.44 -4.02 7.03
C ASN A 69 -6.58 -5.06 8.14
N ARG A 70 -7.66 -5.86 8.12
CA ARG A 70 -7.99 -6.88 9.12
C ARG A 70 -8.30 -6.36 10.54
N ARG A 71 -8.59 -5.06 10.71
CA ARG A 71 -8.97 -4.50 12.03
C ARG A 71 -10.18 -5.20 12.65
N SER A 72 -11.14 -5.66 11.86
CA SER A 72 -12.30 -6.39 12.39
C SER A 72 -11.91 -7.67 13.11
N GLU A 73 -10.87 -8.36 12.67
CA GLU A 73 -10.36 -9.55 13.35
C GLU A 73 -9.68 -9.22 14.68
N PHE A 74 -8.93 -8.11 14.72
CA PHE A 74 -8.36 -7.63 15.97
C PHE A 74 -9.47 -7.34 16.99
N ASN A 75 -10.53 -6.64 16.56
CA ASN A 75 -11.69 -6.36 17.40
C ASN A 75 -12.39 -7.64 17.92
N ARG A 76 -12.49 -8.69 17.10
CA ARG A 76 -13.06 -9.98 17.53
C ARG A 76 -12.25 -10.65 18.64
N ARG A 77 -10.94 -10.43 18.71
CA ARG A 77 -10.06 -10.99 19.75
C ARG A 77 -10.07 -10.18 21.05
N LEU A 78 -10.67 -8.99 21.06
CA LEU A 78 -10.78 -8.13 22.24
C LEU A 78 -11.99 -8.53 23.11
N GLU A 79 -12.06 -9.79 23.53
CA GLU A 79 -13.14 -10.29 24.39
C GLU A 79 -13.35 -9.42 25.63
N GLY A 80 -14.58 -8.93 25.83
CA GLY A 80 -14.95 -8.10 26.97
C GLY A 80 -14.39 -6.67 26.98
N LYS A 81 -13.72 -6.22 25.92
CA LYS A 81 -13.16 -4.86 25.78
C LYS A 81 -13.86 -4.09 24.64
N PRO A 82 -13.91 -2.75 24.70
CA PRO A 82 -14.45 -1.97 23.60
C PRO A 82 -13.60 -2.15 22.32
N PRO A 83 -14.21 -2.06 21.13
CA PRO A 83 -13.48 -2.12 19.87
C PRO A 83 -12.50 -0.94 19.75
N VAL A 84 -11.40 -1.15 19.04
CA VAL A 84 -10.44 -0.07 18.77
C VAL A 84 -11.05 0.98 17.84
N LYS A 85 -10.60 2.22 17.99
CA LYS A 85 -10.99 3.33 17.10
C LYS A 85 -10.50 3.09 15.67
N GLY A 86 -11.31 3.48 14.69
CA GLY A 86 -10.97 3.44 13.26
C GLY A 86 -11.97 2.65 12.41
N LEU A 87 -11.80 2.72 11.09
CA LEU A 87 -12.67 1.99 10.15
C LEU A 87 -12.54 0.48 10.34
N ASN A 88 -13.67 -0.22 10.46
CA ASN A 88 -13.71 -1.65 10.76
C ASN A 88 -13.48 -2.51 9.50
N TRP A 89 -12.29 -2.39 8.91
CA TRP A 89 -11.90 -3.15 7.72
C TRP A 89 -11.85 -4.66 8.00
N THR A 90 -12.37 -5.43 7.04
CA THR A 90 -12.17 -6.88 6.95
C THR A 90 -10.85 -7.17 6.21
N LEU A 91 -10.82 -8.15 5.30
CA LEU A 91 -9.61 -8.60 4.58
C LEU A 91 -9.28 -7.72 3.35
N GLY A 92 -10.22 -6.87 2.92
CA GLY A 92 -10.17 -6.20 1.61
C GLY A 92 -9.54 -4.81 1.56
N ALA A 93 -8.86 -4.33 2.62
CA ALA A 93 -8.18 -3.03 2.59
C ALA A 93 -6.78 -3.15 1.97
N ILE A 94 -6.71 -3.82 0.83
CA ILE A 94 -5.52 -4.13 0.05
C ILE A 94 -5.95 -4.31 -1.41
N SER A 95 -5.17 -3.82 -2.36
CA SER A 95 -5.40 -4.04 -3.80
C SER A 95 -4.08 -3.88 -4.55
N ASN A 96 -3.98 -4.51 -5.73
CA ASN A 96 -2.80 -4.48 -6.59
C ASN A 96 -3.12 -3.81 -7.93
N ALA A 97 -2.24 -2.96 -8.43
CA ALA A 97 -2.41 -2.31 -9.72
C ALA A 97 -1.06 -2.04 -10.37
N THR A 98 -1.09 -1.77 -11.67
CA THR A 98 0.03 -1.12 -12.35
C THR A 98 -0.14 0.39 -12.26
N TRP A 99 0.96 1.09 -12.00
CA TRP A 99 1.01 2.53 -11.82
C TRP A 99 2.04 3.11 -12.77
N THR A 100 1.68 4.13 -13.54
CA THR A 100 2.60 4.75 -14.50
C THR A 100 2.78 6.23 -14.20
N GLY A 101 4.03 6.68 -14.19
CA GLY A 101 4.41 8.07 -13.98
C GLY A 101 5.93 8.26 -13.96
N PRO A 102 6.45 9.49 -13.88
CA PRO A 102 7.87 9.71 -13.74
C PRO A 102 8.39 9.26 -12.36
N ARG A 103 9.65 8.79 -12.33
CA ARG A 103 10.32 8.48 -11.07
C ARG A 103 10.55 9.74 -10.27
N LEU A 104 10.23 9.69 -8.97
CA LEU A 104 10.44 10.81 -8.07
C LEU A 104 11.93 11.20 -7.99
N SER A 105 12.84 10.23 -8.06
CA SER A 105 14.28 10.48 -8.08
C SER A 105 14.73 11.31 -9.28
N GLU A 106 14.20 11.03 -10.47
CA GLU A 106 14.51 11.78 -11.70
C GLU A 106 13.93 13.19 -11.65
N VAL A 107 12.71 13.34 -11.12
CA VAL A 107 12.08 14.66 -10.93
C VAL A 107 12.85 15.50 -9.92
N LEU A 108 13.23 14.93 -8.77
CA LEU A 108 14.02 15.65 -7.77
C LEU A 108 15.42 15.99 -8.27
N GLN A 109 16.06 15.11 -9.06
CA GLN A 109 17.33 15.42 -9.71
C GLN A 109 17.21 16.62 -10.67
N TYR A 110 16.13 16.69 -11.46
CA TYR A 110 15.86 17.82 -12.32
C TYR A 110 15.59 19.11 -11.54
N VAL A 111 14.76 19.04 -10.49
CA VAL A 111 14.40 20.20 -9.66
C VAL A 111 15.61 20.80 -8.96
N TYR A 112 16.48 19.96 -8.39
CA TYR A 112 17.68 20.44 -7.68
C TYR A 112 18.80 20.87 -8.64
N GLY A 113 18.80 20.38 -9.88
CA GLY A 113 19.80 20.74 -10.89
C GLY A 113 21.24 20.65 -10.35
N ASP A 114 21.97 21.77 -10.47
CA ASP A 114 23.36 21.88 -10.00
C ASP A 114 23.50 22.04 -8.48
N GLU A 115 22.42 22.37 -7.75
CA GLU A 115 22.48 22.59 -6.30
C GLU A 115 22.83 21.30 -5.54
N ARG A 116 22.61 20.14 -6.18
CA ARG A 116 22.84 18.77 -5.71
C ARG A 116 22.19 18.48 -4.35
N ILE A 117 21.50 17.36 -4.24
CA ILE A 117 20.98 16.92 -2.94
C ILE A 117 22.18 16.57 -2.02
N PRO A 118 22.31 17.17 -0.82
CA PRO A 118 23.37 16.82 0.12
C PRO A 118 23.30 15.33 0.47
N GLU A 119 24.46 14.66 0.57
CA GLU A 119 24.52 13.21 0.80
C GLU A 119 23.82 12.79 2.10
N GLU A 120 24.04 13.53 3.19
CA GLU A 120 23.36 13.34 4.48
C GLU A 120 21.82 13.41 4.32
N LEU A 121 21.33 14.37 3.54
CA LEU A 121 19.90 14.53 3.29
C LEU A 121 19.36 13.39 2.42
N ALA A 122 20.16 12.86 1.49
CA ALA A 122 19.80 11.71 0.69
C ALA A 122 19.78 10.40 1.51
N SER A 123 20.64 10.26 2.52
CA SER A 123 20.74 9.05 3.34
C SER A 123 19.80 9.05 4.54
N GLU A 124 19.67 10.18 5.24
CA GLU A 124 18.98 10.28 6.54
C GLU A 124 17.76 11.20 6.50
N GLY A 125 17.61 12.01 5.45
CA GLY A 125 16.46 12.89 5.30
C GLY A 125 15.18 12.16 4.92
N HIS A 126 14.14 12.96 4.68
CA HIS A 126 12.81 12.50 4.31
C HIS A 126 12.27 13.30 3.13
N VAL A 127 11.51 12.64 2.25
CA VAL A 127 10.65 13.34 1.30
C VAL A 127 9.24 13.36 1.87
N GLN A 128 8.78 14.57 2.18
CA GLN A 128 7.44 14.87 2.66
C GLN A 128 6.51 15.14 1.47
N PHE A 129 5.27 14.70 1.60
CA PHE A 129 4.25 14.80 0.57
C PHE A 129 2.99 15.41 1.18
N TRP A 130 2.33 16.30 0.45
CA TRP A 130 1.08 16.92 0.86
C TRP A 130 0.02 16.79 -0.22
N GLY A 131 -1.18 16.35 0.18
CA GLY A 131 -2.36 16.31 -0.67
C GLY A 131 -3.03 17.68 -0.78
N ARG A 132 -4.01 17.78 -1.68
CA ARG A 132 -4.95 18.92 -1.74
C ARG A 132 -6.13 18.76 -0.78
N ASP A 133 -6.36 17.55 -0.29
CA ASP A 133 -7.46 17.23 0.62
C ASP A 133 -7.10 17.64 2.06
N GLY A 134 -8.08 18.21 2.76
CA GLY A 134 -7.90 18.78 4.09
C GLY A 134 -9.20 19.33 4.67
N ASP A 135 -9.13 19.85 5.89
CA ASP A 135 -10.26 20.46 6.61
C ASP A 135 -10.18 22.00 6.72
N GLY A 136 -9.25 22.60 5.96
CA GLY A 136 -8.97 24.04 5.99
C GLY A 136 -8.02 24.47 7.11
N GLN A 137 -7.69 23.58 8.05
CA GLN A 137 -6.62 23.80 9.04
C GLN A 137 -5.37 23.00 8.67
N GLN A 138 -5.54 21.78 8.19
CA GLN A 138 -4.45 20.91 7.76
C GLN A 138 -4.83 20.12 6.51
N ASN A 139 -3.83 19.88 5.66
CA ASN A 139 -3.94 18.97 4.52
C ASN A 139 -3.40 17.59 4.91
N TYR A 140 -3.91 16.54 4.27
CA TYR A 140 -3.31 15.21 4.39
C TYR A 140 -1.82 15.26 4.01
N GLY A 141 -0.98 14.74 4.88
CA GLY A 141 0.47 14.70 4.69
C GLY A 141 1.05 13.38 5.15
N ALA A 142 2.19 13.02 4.57
CA ALA A 142 3.01 11.89 5.00
C ALA A 142 4.46 12.10 4.53
N SER A 143 5.39 11.28 5.00
CA SER A 143 6.75 11.25 4.48
C SER A 143 7.31 9.84 4.36
N VAL A 144 8.30 9.70 3.50
CA VAL A 144 9.10 8.48 3.33
C VAL A 144 10.58 8.82 3.48
N PRO A 145 11.45 7.88 3.88
CA PRO A 145 12.89 8.11 3.89
C PRO A 145 13.40 8.55 2.51
N ALA A 146 14.27 9.56 2.47
CA ALA A 146 14.86 10.07 1.24
C ALA A 146 15.65 8.98 0.51
N ALA A 147 16.32 8.10 1.24
CA ALA A 147 17.03 6.95 0.68
C ALA A 147 16.11 6.03 -0.15
N LYS A 148 14.83 5.90 0.22
CA LYS A 148 13.84 5.16 -0.58
C LYS A 148 13.35 5.97 -1.78
N ALA A 149 13.05 7.25 -1.59
CA ALA A 149 12.52 8.14 -2.64
C ALA A 149 13.54 8.43 -3.77
N LEU A 150 14.81 8.57 -3.42
CA LEU A 150 15.90 8.91 -4.35
C LEU A 150 16.58 7.70 -4.99
N SER A 151 16.39 6.51 -4.43
CA SER A 151 16.98 5.27 -4.96
C SER A 151 16.37 4.87 -6.31
N GLN A 152 17.23 4.53 -7.26
CA GLN A 152 16.80 3.95 -8.55
C GLN A 152 16.11 2.57 -8.40
N ASN A 153 16.36 1.87 -7.30
CA ASN A 153 15.71 0.60 -6.94
C ASN A 153 14.50 0.82 -6.01
N GLY A 154 14.24 2.07 -5.61
CA GLY A 154 13.10 2.42 -4.77
C GLY A 154 11.77 2.39 -5.52
N ASP A 155 11.79 2.58 -6.84
CA ASP A 155 10.61 2.62 -7.72
C ASP A 155 9.51 3.59 -7.24
N VAL A 156 9.89 4.65 -6.51
CA VAL A 156 8.93 5.69 -6.10
C VAL A 156 8.62 6.56 -7.30
N ILE A 157 7.33 6.67 -7.64
CA ILE A 157 6.87 7.42 -8.80
C ILE A 157 5.80 8.44 -8.41
N LEU A 158 5.71 9.50 -9.21
CA LEU A 158 4.56 10.39 -9.23
C LEU A 158 3.57 9.84 -10.26
N ALA A 159 2.72 8.90 -9.86
CA ALA A 159 1.81 8.22 -10.77
C ALA A 159 0.77 9.18 -11.35
N LEU A 160 0.53 9.05 -12.65
CA LEU A 160 -0.47 9.77 -13.45
C LEU A 160 -1.54 8.82 -13.98
N GLU A 161 -1.20 7.53 -14.13
CA GLU A 161 -2.07 6.47 -14.63
C GLU A 161 -2.10 5.28 -13.67
N MET A 162 -3.22 4.56 -13.69
CA MET A 162 -3.50 3.36 -12.92
C MET A 162 -4.16 2.33 -13.83
N ASN A 163 -3.56 1.15 -13.95
CA ASN A 163 -3.99 0.07 -14.85
C ASN A 163 -4.12 0.51 -16.32
N GLY A 164 -3.21 1.38 -16.78
CA GLY A 164 -3.18 1.88 -18.16
C GLY A 164 -4.22 2.96 -18.48
N GLU A 165 -5.00 3.39 -17.48
CA GLU A 165 -5.96 4.48 -17.60
C GLU A 165 -5.52 5.69 -16.77
N PRO A 166 -5.95 6.93 -17.08
CA PRO A 166 -5.79 8.05 -16.18
C PRO A 166 -6.29 7.71 -14.77
N LEU A 167 -5.61 8.21 -13.74
CA LEU A 167 -6.04 7.98 -12.36
C LEU A 167 -7.53 8.29 -12.17
N PRO A 168 -8.33 7.39 -11.57
CA PRO A 168 -9.65 7.76 -11.10
C PRO A 168 -9.55 8.81 -9.99
N VAL A 169 -10.59 9.65 -9.86
CA VAL A 169 -10.58 10.77 -8.91
C VAL A 169 -10.37 10.29 -7.47
N ASP A 170 -11.04 9.22 -7.05
CA ASP A 170 -10.86 8.62 -5.71
C ASP A 170 -9.44 8.07 -5.46
N HIS A 171 -8.69 7.77 -6.52
CA HIS A 171 -7.34 7.26 -6.44
C HIS A 171 -6.27 8.33 -6.64
N GLY A 172 -6.65 9.61 -6.66
CA GLY A 172 -5.72 10.72 -6.55
C GLY A 172 -5.48 11.51 -7.82
N TRP A 173 -6.36 11.45 -8.81
CA TRP A 173 -6.27 12.29 -10.01
C TRP A 173 -6.01 13.77 -9.68
N PRO A 174 -5.12 14.48 -10.38
CA PRO A 174 -4.38 14.04 -11.57
C PRO A 174 -3.03 13.36 -11.27
N VAL A 175 -2.54 13.43 -10.04
CA VAL A 175 -1.24 12.89 -9.65
C VAL A 175 -1.25 12.40 -8.21
N ARG A 176 -0.65 11.24 -7.98
CA ARG A 176 -0.41 10.70 -6.63
C ARG A 176 1.03 10.24 -6.47
N VAL A 177 1.46 10.10 -5.22
CA VAL A 177 2.65 9.32 -4.91
C VAL A 177 2.30 7.83 -4.92
N VAL A 178 3.15 7.04 -5.55
CA VAL A 178 3.21 5.58 -5.34
C VAL A 178 4.62 5.25 -4.85
N ALA A 179 4.71 4.76 -3.62
CA ALA A 179 5.95 4.36 -2.94
C ALA A 179 5.90 2.85 -2.64
N PRO A 180 6.33 1.99 -3.60
CA PRO A 180 6.17 0.55 -3.50
C PRO A 180 6.82 -0.07 -2.26
N GLY A 181 6.13 -1.04 -1.66
CA GLY A 181 6.57 -1.72 -0.44
C GLY A 181 6.30 -0.96 0.86
N LEU A 182 5.81 0.29 0.79
CA LEU A 182 5.43 1.07 1.96
C LEU A 182 3.92 1.01 2.23
N ALA A 183 3.54 1.35 3.46
CA ALA A 183 2.16 1.41 3.90
C ALA A 183 1.33 2.40 3.06
N GLY A 184 0.06 2.08 2.84
CA GLY A 184 -0.82 2.88 1.98
C GLY A 184 -0.95 4.34 2.42
N ALA A 185 -0.79 4.62 3.73
CA ALA A 185 -0.78 5.98 4.26
C ALA A 185 0.31 6.88 3.66
N ARG A 186 1.45 6.31 3.23
CA ARG A 186 2.58 7.06 2.66
C ARG A 186 2.40 7.39 1.17
N ASN A 187 1.38 6.80 0.52
CA ASN A 187 1.08 6.98 -0.89
C ASN A 187 0.09 8.14 -1.07
N VAL A 188 0.53 9.37 -0.83
CA VAL A 188 -0.32 10.57 -0.82
C VAL A 188 -1.05 10.76 -2.15
N LYS A 189 -2.37 10.96 -2.08
CA LYS A 189 -3.26 11.21 -3.22
C LYS A 189 -3.46 12.71 -3.44
N TRP A 190 -3.88 13.08 -4.65
CA TRP A 190 -4.14 14.48 -5.02
C TRP A 190 -2.94 15.37 -4.68
N LEU A 191 -1.75 14.92 -5.07
CA LEU A 191 -0.48 15.50 -4.65
C LEU A 191 -0.40 16.97 -5.07
N SER A 192 -0.10 17.84 -4.12
CA SER A 192 0.10 19.27 -4.34
C SER A 192 1.54 19.71 -4.11
N ARG A 193 2.24 19.03 -3.20
CA ARG A 193 3.56 19.48 -2.73
C ARG A 193 4.47 18.33 -2.34
N VAL A 194 5.74 18.47 -2.69
CA VAL A 194 6.83 17.57 -2.35
C VAL A 194 7.94 18.39 -1.68
N CYS A 195 8.34 18.02 -0.47
CA CYS A 195 9.38 18.72 0.28
C CYS A 195 10.51 17.74 0.64
N LEU A 196 11.76 18.04 0.30
CA LEU A 196 12.89 17.27 0.82
C LEU A 196 13.40 17.94 2.11
N GLU A 197 13.30 17.23 3.22
CA GLU A 197 13.50 17.78 4.56
C GLU A 197 14.39 16.87 5.41
N ARG A 198 14.95 17.41 6.48
CA ARG A 198 15.76 16.62 7.43
C ARG A 198 14.88 15.71 8.28
N GLU A 199 13.67 16.15 8.59
CA GLU A 199 12.75 15.48 9.51
C GLU A 199 11.56 14.87 8.78
N GLU A 200 10.89 13.94 9.45
CA GLU A 200 9.60 13.42 9.01
C GLU A 200 8.54 14.52 8.82
N SER A 201 7.50 14.22 8.04
CA SER A 201 6.36 15.12 7.88
C SER A 201 5.77 15.46 9.26
N PRO A 202 5.55 16.75 9.55
CA PRO A 202 4.94 17.17 10.81
C PRO A 202 3.42 16.93 10.86
N SER A 203 2.83 16.38 9.79
CA SER A 203 1.39 16.12 9.71
C SER A 203 0.92 15.14 10.79
N PHE A 204 -0.31 15.30 11.26
CA PHE A 204 -0.92 14.42 12.25
C PHE A 204 -0.83 12.93 11.87
N TRP A 205 -1.06 12.58 10.59
CA TRP A 205 -1.03 11.18 10.13
C TRP A 205 0.38 10.56 10.06
N GLN A 206 1.43 11.38 10.09
CA GLN A 206 2.79 10.88 10.22
C GLN A 206 3.20 10.84 11.70
N LYS A 207 2.91 11.92 12.44
CA LYS A 207 3.38 12.12 13.81
C LYS A 207 2.63 11.30 14.85
N SER A 208 1.31 11.14 14.70
CA SER A 208 0.44 10.64 15.77
C SER A 208 -0.47 9.47 15.35
N ASP A 209 -0.62 9.19 14.05
CA ASP A 209 -1.37 8.04 13.52
C ASP A 209 -0.43 7.09 12.75
N TYR A 210 -0.94 5.91 12.36
CA TYR A 210 -0.21 4.90 11.58
C TYR A 210 1.10 4.48 12.25
N LYS A 211 1.02 4.10 13.53
CA LYS A 211 2.11 3.62 14.37
C LYS A 211 1.71 2.34 15.09
N PHE A 212 2.68 1.49 15.41
CA PHE A 212 2.46 0.35 16.29
C PHE A 212 2.81 0.75 17.72
N LEU A 213 1.81 0.74 18.58
CA LEU A 213 1.98 1.01 20.01
C LEU A 213 2.11 -0.31 20.76
N GLN A 214 3.05 -0.39 21.71
CA GLN A 214 3.27 -1.59 22.52
C GLN A 214 2.15 -1.80 23.54
N GLU A 215 1.54 -0.72 24.01
CA GLU A 215 0.41 -0.73 24.94
C GLU A 215 -0.81 -0.06 24.31
N HIS A 216 -2.01 -0.37 24.82
CA HIS A 216 -3.25 0.32 24.45
C HIS A 216 -3.33 1.73 25.08
N ASN A 217 -2.20 2.44 25.16
CA ASN A 217 -2.16 3.83 25.58
C ASN A 217 -1.89 4.71 24.36
N GLU A 218 -2.74 5.72 24.15
CA GLU A 218 -2.54 6.73 23.09
C GLU A 218 -1.43 7.73 23.50
N ASP A 219 -1.12 7.84 24.80
CA ASP A 219 0.03 8.59 25.29
C ASP A 219 1.33 7.91 24.82
N GLY A 220 2.18 8.66 24.12
CA GLY A 220 3.44 8.14 23.56
C GLY A 220 3.36 7.75 22.09
N ALA A 221 2.23 7.97 21.40
CA ALA A 221 2.16 7.76 19.95
C ALA A 221 3.19 8.59 19.19
N GLU A 222 3.56 9.78 19.67
CA GLU A 222 4.59 10.59 19.02
C GLU A 222 5.99 9.95 19.11
N ASP A 223 6.26 9.15 20.15
CA ASP A 223 7.56 8.52 20.40
C ASP A 223 7.74 7.19 19.64
N ALA A 224 6.65 6.59 19.13
CA ALA A 224 6.71 5.36 18.35
C ALA A 224 7.11 5.64 16.89
N ASP A 225 7.77 4.69 16.23
CA ASP A 225 8.15 4.85 14.83
C ASP A 225 6.91 4.85 13.91
N ALA A 226 6.89 5.78 12.94
CA ALA A 226 5.89 5.80 11.89
C ALA A 226 5.95 4.50 11.07
N LEU A 227 4.80 3.85 10.85
CA LEU A 227 4.71 2.65 10.04
C LEU A 227 5.11 2.95 8.59
N GLN A 228 6.29 2.52 8.20
CA GLN A 228 6.78 2.62 6.83
C GLN A 228 6.49 1.33 6.06
N VAL A 229 7.03 0.20 6.51
CA VAL A 229 6.96 -1.07 5.79
C VAL A 229 5.91 -1.99 6.42
N MET A 230 4.96 -2.48 5.61
CA MET A 230 3.99 -3.48 6.07
C MET A 230 4.68 -4.83 6.36
N PRO A 231 4.33 -5.52 7.46
CA PRO A 231 4.80 -6.89 7.71
C PRO A 231 4.24 -7.87 6.67
N VAL A 232 4.69 -9.13 6.72
CA VAL A 232 4.08 -10.19 5.90
C VAL A 232 2.61 -10.38 6.29
N THR A 233 1.75 -10.60 5.29
CA THR A 233 0.32 -10.83 5.46
C THR A 233 -0.17 -11.84 4.43
N SER A 234 -1.21 -12.58 4.78
CA SER A 234 -1.98 -13.43 3.89
C SER A 234 -3.45 -13.43 4.34
N ALA A 235 -4.35 -13.82 3.43
CA ALA A 235 -5.75 -14.04 3.76
C ALA A 235 -6.41 -15.00 2.77
N ILE A 236 -7.27 -15.88 3.30
CA ILE A 236 -8.20 -16.70 2.51
C ILE A 236 -9.34 -15.79 2.04
N CYS A 237 -9.56 -15.76 0.73
CA CYS A 237 -10.66 -15.00 0.10
C CYS A 237 -11.78 -15.92 -0.40
N HIS A 238 -11.45 -17.19 -0.64
CA HIS A 238 -12.40 -18.23 -0.96
C HIS A 238 -12.00 -19.54 -0.26
N PRO A 239 -12.92 -20.22 0.43
CA PRO A 239 -14.28 -19.78 0.74
C PRO A 239 -14.30 -18.57 1.68
N VAL A 240 -15.40 -17.81 1.67
CA VAL A 240 -15.62 -16.76 2.67
C VAL A 240 -16.12 -17.37 3.99
N GLU A 241 -15.94 -16.65 5.09
CA GLU A 241 -16.39 -17.09 6.41
C GLU A 241 -17.89 -17.42 6.41
N GLY A 242 -18.24 -18.62 6.90
CA GLY A 242 -19.62 -19.12 6.96
C GLY A 242 -20.16 -19.73 5.65
N ALA A 243 -19.35 -19.79 4.59
CA ALA A 243 -19.78 -20.43 3.34
C ALA A 243 -19.88 -21.96 3.47
N THR A 244 -20.84 -22.54 2.75
CA THR A 244 -20.91 -23.99 2.50
C THR A 244 -20.18 -24.30 1.21
N VAL A 245 -19.22 -25.21 1.25
CA VAL A 245 -18.47 -25.67 0.07
C VAL A 245 -18.97 -27.04 -0.38
N SER A 246 -19.01 -27.26 -1.69
CA SER A 246 -19.19 -28.60 -2.25
C SER A 246 -17.83 -29.27 -2.37
N LEU A 247 -17.74 -30.49 -1.86
CA LEU A 247 -16.54 -31.31 -2.02
C LEU A 247 -16.64 -32.13 -3.30
N ASP A 248 -15.50 -32.42 -3.92
CA ASP A 248 -15.42 -33.35 -5.05
C ASP A 248 -15.46 -34.83 -4.59
N GLU A 249 -15.30 -35.76 -5.54
CA GLU A 249 -15.31 -37.20 -5.28
C GLU A 249 -14.16 -37.68 -4.36
N GLN A 250 -13.12 -36.86 -4.19
CA GLN A 250 -11.98 -37.11 -3.32
C GLN A 250 -12.13 -36.44 -1.94
N ASN A 251 -13.28 -35.80 -1.66
CA ASN A 251 -13.54 -34.96 -0.49
C ASN A 251 -12.66 -33.70 -0.43
N GLU A 252 -12.33 -33.12 -1.58
CA GLU A 252 -11.47 -31.94 -1.68
C GLU A 252 -12.23 -30.70 -2.17
N PHE A 253 -11.68 -29.52 -1.89
CA PHE A 253 -12.08 -28.26 -2.50
C PHE A 253 -10.88 -27.31 -2.64
N VAL A 254 -11.04 -26.25 -3.41
CA VAL A 254 -9.98 -25.26 -3.66
C VAL A 254 -10.15 -24.05 -2.75
N CYS A 255 -9.15 -23.79 -1.92
CA CYS A 255 -8.97 -22.50 -1.24
C CYS A 255 -8.21 -21.53 -2.15
N LYS A 256 -8.56 -20.24 -2.09
CA LYS A 256 -7.84 -19.17 -2.78
C LYS A 256 -7.61 -17.98 -1.86
N GLY A 257 -6.53 -17.27 -2.10
CA GLY A 257 -6.23 -16.05 -1.36
C GLY A 257 -5.08 -15.26 -1.93
N TYR A 258 -4.66 -14.26 -1.16
CA TYR A 258 -3.48 -13.46 -1.46
C TYR A 258 -2.44 -13.60 -0.34
N ALA A 259 -1.18 -13.31 -0.66
CA ALA A 259 -0.14 -13.06 0.31
C ALA A 259 0.76 -11.90 -0.17
N TYR A 260 1.28 -11.11 0.76
CA TYR A 260 2.10 -9.94 0.48
C TYR A 260 3.08 -9.66 1.61
N SER A 261 4.23 -9.04 1.30
CA SER A 261 5.11 -8.46 2.30
C SER A 261 5.65 -7.13 1.78
N GLY A 262 5.66 -6.12 2.65
CA GLY A 262 6.24 -4.83 2.32
C GLY A 262 7.76 -4.87 2.12
N GLY A 263 8.34 -3.71 1.81
CA GLY A 263 9.79 -3.54 1.67
C GLY A 263 10.42 -4.31 0.50
N GLY A 264 9.60 -4.84 -0.41
CA GLY A 264 10.08 -5.55 -1.60
C GLY A 264 10.50 -6.99 -1.31
N ARG A 265 10.11 -7.52 -0.14
CA ARG A 265 10.38 -8.89 0.27
C ARG A 265 9.43 -9.85 -0.44
N ARG A 266 10.00 -10.85 -1.10
CA ARG A 266 9.25 -11.88 -1.80
C ARG A 266 8.62 -12.87 -0.81
N VAL A 267 7.33 -13.12 -0.93
CA VAL A 267 6.67 -14.28 -0.28
C VAL A 267 7.23 -15.56 -0.88
N LYS A 268 7.79 -16.43 -0.03
CA LYS A 268 8.50 -17.65 -0.45
C LYS A 268 7.64 -18.90 -0.47
N ALA A 269 6.65 -18.94 0.40
CA ALA A 269 5.69 -20.03 0.54
C ALA A 269 4.42 -19.48 1.19
N VAL A 270 3.32 -20.16 0.93
CA VAL A 270 2.07 -20.03 1.67
C VAL A 270 1.67 -21.46 2.02
N ASP A 271 1.35 -21.70 3.29
CA ASP A 271 0.85 -22.97 3.78
C ASP A 271 -0.59 -22.77 4.25
N VAL A 272 -1.44 -23.77 4.07
CA VAL A 272 -2.87 -23.73 4.42
C VAL A 272 -3.22 -24.89 5.33
N SER A 273 -4.02 -24.61 6.36
CA SER A 273 -4.53 -25.60 7.30
C SER A 273 -6.06 -25.65 7.26
N VAL A 274 -6.62 -26.84 7.47
CA VAL A 274 -8.07 -27.08 7.61
C VAL A 274 -8.47 -27.61 8.99
N ASP A 275 -7.53 -27.63 9.94
CA ASP A 275 -7.72 -28.17 11.29
C ASP A 275 -7.26 -27.22 12.40
N GLY A 276 -7.29 -25.91 12.11
CA GLY A 276 -6.90 -24.85 13.04
C GLY A 276 -5.39 -24.79 13.27
N GLY A 277 -4.59 -25.04 12.23
CA GLY A 277 -3.14 -24.88 12.23
C GLY A 277 -2.35 -26.08 12.77
N ARG A 278 -2.96 -27.27 12.89
CA ARG A 278 -2.25 -28.47 13.38
C ARG A 278 -1.48 -29.16 12.27
N ASN A 279 -2.09 -29.28 11.10
CA ASN A 279 -1.47 -29.80 9.88
C ASN A 279 -1.52 -28.75 8.77
N TRP A 280 -0.50 -28.76 7.92
CA TRP A 280 -0.28 -27.74 6.89
C TRP A 280 -0.04 -28.40 5.54
N SER A 281 -0.69 -27.88 4.51
CA SER A 281 -0.48 -28.25 3.12
C SER A 281 0.07 -27.05 2.35
N PRO A 282 1.09 -27.24 1.49
CA PRO A 282 1.65 -26.14 0.71
C PRO A 282 0.65 -25.65 -0.33
N ALA A 283 0.49 -24.33 -0.44
CA ALA A 283 -0.29 -23.71 -1.50
C ALA A 283 0.55 -23.50 -2.77
N MET A 284 -0.13 -23.59 -3.92
CA MET A 284 0.41 -23.17 -5.21
C MET A 284 0.29 -21.66 -5.35
N MET A 285 1.42 -20.97 -5.46
CA MET A 285 1.45 -19.53 -5.76
C MET A 285 1.44 -19.34 -7.28
N GLU A 286 0.62 -18.40 -7.76
CA GLU A 286 0.60 -18.04 -9.17
C GLU A 286 1.94 -17.43 -9.58
N GLU A 287 2.61 -18.03 -10.57
CA GLU A 287 3.82 -17.46 -11.15
C GLU A 287 3.46 -16.40 -12.19
N ASN A 288 3.99 -15.19 -12.02
CA ASN A 288 4.02 -14.19 -13.08
C ASN A 288 5.47 -14.04 -13.60
N PRO A 289 5.83 -14.69 -14.72
CA PRO A 289 7.20 -14.69 -15.24
C PRO A 289 7.67 -13.30 -15.69
N GLU A 290 6.77 -12.42 -16.13
CA GLU A 290 7.10 -11.03 -16.51
C GLU A 290 7.31 -10.12 -15.29
N ARG A 291 6.91 -10.58 -14.10
CA ARG A 291 6.97 -9.81 -12.84
C ARG A 291 7.71 -10.56 -11.74
N LYS A 292 8.73 -11.35 -12.13
CA LYS A 292 9.78 -11.82 -11.20
C LYS A 292 10.59 -10.59 -10.77
N GLY A 293 10.04 -9.76 -9.88
CA GLY A 293 10.73 -8.58 -9.36
C GLY A 293 12.14 -8.95 -8.91
N ASP A 294 13.13 -8.16 -9.31
CA ASP A 294 14.51 -8.38 -8.89
C ASP A 294 14.58 -8.47 -7.36
N PHE A 295 15.65 -9.06 -6.84
CA PHE A 295 15.83 -9.20 -5.39
C PHE A 295 15.62 -7.83 -4.69
N GLY A 296 14.69 -7.78 -3.74
CA GLY A 296 14.33 -6.53 -3.03
C GLY A 296 13.28 -5.65 -3.74
N ARG A 297 12.66 -6.11 -4.83
CA ARG A 297 11.64 -5.37 -5.62
C ARG A 297 10.34 -6.15 -5.84
N ALA A 298 9.98 -7.04 -4.92
CA ALA A 298 8.70 -7.75 -4.94
C ALA A 298 7.57 -6.85 -4.39
N TRP A 299 7.05 -5.95 -5.22
CA TRP A 299 6.07 -4.92 -4.82
C TRP A 299 4.61 -5.37 -4.90
N SER A 300 4.33 -6.39 -5.69
CA SER A 300 2.99 -6.96 -5.85
C SER A 300 2.74 -8.09 -4.85
N TRP A 301 1.48 -8.41 -4.62
CA TRP A 301 1.10 -9.63 -3.92
C TRP A 301 1.45 -10.86 -4.76
N VAL A 302 1.33 -12.02 -4.14
CA VAL A 302 1.12 -13.29 -4.84
C VAL A 302 -0.31 -13.71 -4.60
N LEU A 303 -0.98 -14.18 -5.65
CA LEU A 303 -2.22 -14.93 -5.51
C LEU A 303 -1.84 -16.40 -5.31
N TRP A 304 -2.60 -17.11 -4.48
CA TRP A 304 -2.33 -18.50 -4.20
C TRP A 304 -3.62 -19.31 -4.20
N SER A 305 -3.48 -20.59 -4.50
CA SER A 305 -4.55 -21.58 -4.38
C SER A 305 -4.01 -22.84 -3.72
N ALA A 306 -4.87 -23.53 -2.96
CA ALA A 306 -4.53 -24.80 -2.34
C ALA A 306 -5.70 -25.76 -2.51
N VAL A 307 -5.44 -26.96 -2.99
CA VAL A 307 -6.40 -28.07 -2.90
C VAL A 307 -6.30 -28.60 -1.48
N VAL A 308 -7.42 -28.60 -0.76
CA VAL A 308 -7.48 -29.05 0.62
C VAL A 308 -8.50 -30.18 0.75
N SER A 309 -8.11 -31.25 1.43
CA SER A 309 -8.94 -32.43 1.64
C SER A 309 -9.59 -32.36 3.03
N ILE A 310 -10.89 -32.63 3.11
CA ILE A 310 -11.61 -32.77 4.38
C ILE A 310 -11.63 -34.26 4.77
N PRO A 311 -11.07 -34.66 5.93
CA PRO A 311 -11.07 -36.06 6.34
C PRO A 311 -12.49 -36.65 6.45
N PRO A 312 -12.71 -37.92 6.08
CA PRO A 312 -13.98 -38.60 6.31
C PRO A 312 -14.35 -38.60 7.80
N GLY A 313 -15.55 -38.13 8.15
CA GLY A 313 -15.98 -37.94 9.54
C GLY A 313 -15.39 -36.69 10.21
N GLY A 314 -14.80 -35.79 9.43
CA GLY A 314 -14.43 -34.45 9.85
C GLY A 314 -15.62 -33.63 10.36
N PRO A 315 -15.38 -32.52 11.08
CA PRO A 315 -16.45 -31.71 11.63
C PRO A 315 -17.32 -31.11 10.51
N GLU A 316 -18.63 -30.95 10.77
CA GLU A 316 -19.54 -30.22 9.85
C GLU A 316 -19.11 -28.76 9.62
N SER A 317 -18.21 -28.24 10.47
CA SER A 317 -17.57 -26.94 10.36
C SER A 317 -16.06 -27.06 10.63
N SER A 318 -15.23 -26.58 9.70
CA SER A 318 -13.77 -26.51 9.88
C SER A 318 -13.28 -25.07 9.95
N LEU A 319 -12.24 -24.85 10.75
CA LEU A 319 -11.46 -23.61 10.71
C LEU A 319 -10.37 -23.76 9.66
N ILE A 320 -10.34 -22.83 8.71
CA ILE A 320 -9.29 -22.74 7.69
C ILE A 320 -8.37 -21.59 8.09
N ASP A 321 -7.09 -21.90 8.31
CA ASP A 321 -6.04 -20.95 8.69
C ASP A 321 -4.93 -20.89 7.62
#